data_AF-A0A081P6W9-F1
#
_entry.id   AF-A0A081P6W9-F1
#
_cell.length_a   1.000
_cell.length_b   1.000
_cell.length_c   1.000
_cell.angle_alpha   90.00
_cell.angle_beta   90.00
_cell.angle_gamma   90.00
#
_symmetry.space_group_name_H-M   'P 1'
#
loop_
_entity.id
_entity.type
_entity.pdbx_description
1 polymer ?
#
loop_
_entity_poly.entity_id
_entity_poly.type
_entity_poly.pdbx_seq_one_letter_code
_entity_poly.pdbx_strand_id
1 'polypeptide(L)' 'MKNISLRFLLASVVYLVPSAVAENAEKQINVLFNNIGVKINGERVGSDNFLYQGTTYLPLCEINERLGITVLWDDHTT' A
#
# COMPACT_ATOMS: atom_id res chain seq x y z
N MET A 1 -45.24 32.20 -13.14
CA MET A 1 -44.20 32.56 -12.15
C MET A 1 -43.91 31.44 -11.13
N LYS A 2 -44.92 30.70 -10.62
CA LYS A 2 -44.73 29.62 -9.62
C LYS A 2 -43.90 28.40 -10.06
N ASN A 3 -43.87 28.10 -11.36
CA ASN A 3 -43.19 26.95 -11.97
C ASN A 3 -41.76 27.24 -12.43
N ILE A 4 -41.43 28.50 -12.73
CA ILE A 4 -40.06 28.91 -13.11
C ILE A 4 -39.16 28.95 -11.87
N SER A 5 -39.65 29.51 -10.75
CA SER A 5 -38.92 29.52 -9.48
C SER A 5 -38.67 28.12 -8.92
N LEU A 6 -39.63 27.20 -9.09
CA LEU A 6 -39.47 25.80 -8.68
C LEU A 6 -38.38 25.06 -9.49
N ARG A 7 -38.26 25.35 -10.79
CA ARG A 7 -37.21 24.78 -11.65
C ARG A 7 -35.82 25.32 -11.32
N PHE A 8 -35.74 26.60 -10.97
CA PHE A 8 -34.50 27.21 -10.48
C PHE A 8 -34.05 26.60 -9.14
N LEU A 9 -34.99 26.37 -8.21
CA LEU A 9 -34.70 25.69 -6.94
C LEU A 9 -34.23 24.25 -7.16
N LEU A 10 -34.84 23.52 -8.10
CA LEU A 10 -34.43 22.15 -8.42
C LEU A 10 -33.01 22.11 -9.03
N ALA A 11 -32.67 23.08 -9.88
CA ALA A 11 -31.34 23.19 -10.47
C ALA A 11 -30.26 23.50 -9.42
N SER A 12 -30.56 24.34 -8.42
CA SER A 12 -29.57 24.67 -7.38
C SER A 12 -29.25 23.49 -6.46
N VAL A 13 -30.20 22.59 -6.21
CA VAL A 13 -29.99 21.37 -5.39
C VAL A 13 -28.98 20.42 -6.04
N VAL A 14 -28.93 20.38 -7.38
CA VAL A 14 -27.98 19.55 -8.14
C VAL A 14 -26.53 20.05 -8.00
N TYR A 15 -26.32 21.32 -7.66
CA TYR A 15 -24.98 21.87 -7.42
C TYR A 15 -24.47 21.71 -5.99
N LEU A 16 -25.30 21.22 -5.06
CA LEU A 16 -24.91 21.00 -3.66
C LEU A 16 -24.33 19.60 -3.37
N VAL A 17 -24.17 18.75 -4.37
CA VAL A 17 -23.51 17.44 -4.16
C VAL A 17 -22.01 17.65 -3.95
N PRO A 18 -21.45 17.33 -2.77
CA PRO A 18 -20.01 17.41 -2.56
C PRO A 18 -19.33 16.34 -3.42
N SER A 19 -18.43 16.76 -4.31
CA SER A 19 -17.55 15.85 -5.03
C SER A 19 -16.46 15.33 -4.08
N ALA A 20 -16.40 14.01 -3.89
CA ALA A 20 -15.26 13.39 -3.22
C ALA A 20 -14.05 13.40 -4.16
N VAL A 21 -12.94 13.99 -3.72
CA VAL A 21 -11.64 13.90 -4.40
C VAL A 21 -10.84 12.81 -3.71
N ALA A 22 -10.50 11.74 -4.44
CA ALA A 22 -9.57 10.74 -3.94
C ALA A 22 -8.14 11.29 -4.10
N GLU A 23 -7.42 11.43 -2.98
CA GLU A 23 -5.98 11.71 -3.02
C GLU A 23 -5.24 10.43 -3.42
N ASN A 24 -4.27 10.55 -4.34
CA ASN A 24 -3.41 9.43 -4.69
C ASN A 24 -2.52 9.09 -3.48
N ALA A 25 -2.70 7.91 -2.89
CA ALA A 25 -1.99 7.47 -1.68
C ALA A 25 -0.52 7.06 -1.93
N GLU A 26 0.05 7.42 -3.07
CA GLU A 26 1.43 7.07 -3.41
C GLU A 26 2.42 7.98 -2.70
N LYS A 27 3.37 7.38 -1.98
CA LYS A 27 4.43 8.10 -1.27
C LYS A 27 5.79 7.58 -1.70
N GLN A 28 6.66 8.49 -2.12
CA GLN A 28 8.06 8.16 -2.38
C GLN A 28 8.82 8.01 -1.07
N ILE A 29 9.67 6.97 -1.00
CA ILE A 29 10.58 6.73 0.12
C ILE A 29 12.00 6.64 -0.40
N ASN A 30 12.95 7.15 0.39
CA ASN A 30 14.37 7.02 0.11
C ASN A 30 14.92 5.80 0.85
N VAL A 31 15.52 4.88 0.11
CA VAL A 31 16.05 3.61 0.62
C VAL A 31 17.46 3.35 0.10
N LEU A 32 18.25 2.58 0.83
CA LEU A 32 19.54 2.09 0.37
C LEU A 32 19.42 0.61 0.00
N PHE A 33 19.56 0.30 -1.29
CA PHE A 33 19.49 -1.08 -1.78
C PHE A 33 20.76 -1.86 -1.47
N ASN A 34 20.59 -3.10 -1.01
CA ASN A 34 21.64 -4.09 -0.79
C ASN A 34 22.84 -3.58 0.02
N ASN A 35 22.59 -2.61 0.89
CA ASN A 35 23.61 -1.96 1.69
C ASN A 35 24.07 -2.84 2.87
N ILE A 36 23.18 -3.71 3.35
CA ILE A 36 23.42 -4.58 4.50
C ILE A 36 23.54 -6.04 4.03
N GLY A 37 24.62 -6.71 4.42
CA GLY A 37 24.79 -8.14 4.23
C GLY A 37 24.08 -8.93 5.33
N VAL A 38 23.08 -9.73 4.96
CA VAL A 38 22.28 -10.51 5.92
C VAL A 38 22.72 -11.97 5.89
N LYS A 39 22.76 -12.60 7.07
CA LYS A 39 22.98 -14.03 7.23
C LYS A 39 21.90 -14.65 8.09
N ILE A 40 21.40 -15.81 7.67
CA ILE A 40 20.46 -16.64 8.43
C ILE A 40 21.16 -17.98 8.65
N ASN A 41 21.27 -18.42 9.91
CA ASN A 41 21.97 -19.65 10.29
C ASN A 41 23.41 -19.75 9.75
N GLY A 42 24.11 -18.61 9.63
CA GLY A 42 25.49 -18.55 9.12
C GLY A 42 25.60 -18.47 7.60
N GLU A 43 24.54 -18.78 6.85
CA GLU A 43 24.49 -18.66 5.40
C GLU A 43 24.08 -17.27 4.94
N ARG A 44 24.71 -16.78 3.87
CA ARG A 44 24.39 -15.46 3.31
C ARG A 44 23.05 -15.51 2.56
N VAL A 45 22.19 -14.53 2.85
CA VAL A 45 20.96 -14.31 2.10
C VAL A 45 21.30 -13.61 0.79
N GLY A 46 20.92 -14.22 -0.34
CA GLY A 46 21.24 -13.73 -1.68
C GLY A 46 20.16 -12.83 -2.30
N SER A 47 18.96 -12.79 -1.69
CA SER A 47 17.86 -11.95 -2.16
C SER A 47 18.15 -10.47 -1.94
N ASP A 48 17.57 -9.63 -2.81
CA ASP A 48 17.62 -8.18 -2.64
C ASP A 48 17.02 -7.75 -1.28
N ASN A 49 17.62 -6.74 -0.67
CA ASN A 49 17.14 -6.09 0.53
C ASN A 49 17.27 -4.58 0.42
N PHE A 50 16.59 -3.85 1.31
CA PHE A 50 16.79 -2.41 1.41
C PHE A 50 16.78 -1.95 2.86
N LEU A 51 17.61 -0.95 3.15
CA LEU A 51 17.63 -0.25 4.42
C LEU A 51 16.71 0.96 4.32
N TYR A 52 15.71 1.00 5.20
CA TYR A 52 14.78 2.11 5.35
C TYR A 52 14.67 2.48 6.83
N GLN A 53 15.00 3.73 7.16
CA GLN A 53 14.91 4.28 8.52
C GLN A 53 15.60 3.42 9.61
N GLY A 54 16.76 2.83 9.30
CA GLY A 54 17.51 1.99 10.24
C GLY A 54 17.04 0.53 10.29
N THR A 55 15.99 0.16 9.55
CA THR A 55 15.48 -1.21 9.46
C THR A 55 15.82 -1.80 8.09
N THR A 56 16.42 -2.99 8.09
CA THR A 56 16.66 -3.74 6.85
C THR A 56 15.46 -4.62 6.55
N TYR A 57 14.83 -4.40 5.39
CA TYR A 57 13.69 -5.16 4.91
C TYR A 57 14.17 -6.24 3.94
N LEU A 58 13.65 -7.46 4.13
CA LEU A 58 13.93 -8.62 3.29
C LEU A 58 12.64 -9.24 2.76
N PRO A 59 12.68 -9.93 1.61
CA PRO A 59 11.57 -10.72 1.13
C PRO A 59 11.18 -11.82 2.13
N LEU A 60 9.90 -11.83 2.50
CA LEU A 60 9.38 -12.80 3.46
C LEU A 60 9.52 -14.25 2.97
N CYS A 61 9.34 -14.50 1.67
CA CYS A 61 9.46 -15.83 1.08
C CYS A 61 10.86 -16.45 1.30
N GLU A 62 11.92 -15.69 1.04
CA GLU A 62 13.31 -16.14 1.24
C GLU A 62 13.59 -16.47 2.72
N ILE A 63 13.04 -15.66 3.64
CA ILE A 63 13.16 -15.92 5.07
C ILE A 63 12.47 -17.24 5.43
N ASN A 64 11.26 -17.46 4.92
CA ASN A 64 10.46 -18.65 5.26
C ASN A 64 11.10 -19.93 4.74
N GLU A 65 11.60 -19.93 3.51
CA GLU A 65 12.33 -21.07 2.93
C GLU A 65 13.55 -21.46 3.77
N ARG A 66 14.33 -20.46 4.22
CA ARG A 66 15.53 -20.68 5.04
C ARG A 66 15.23 -21.11 6.47
N LEU A 67 14.07 -20.73 7.01
CA LEU A 67 13.62 -21.13 8.33
C LEU A 67 12.82 -22.45 8.32
N GLY A 68 12.55 -23.03 7.14
CA GLY A 68 11.73 -24.24 7.01
C GLY A 68 10.25 -24.00 7.34
N ILE A 69 9.77 -22.76 7.20
CA ILE A 69 8.39 -22.37 7.47
C ILE A 69 7.57 -22.53 6.20
N THR A 70 6.44 -23.24 6.29
CA THR A 70 5.49 -23.35 5.17
C THR A 70 4.56 -22.14 5.17
N VAL A 71 4.51 -21.41 4.04
CA VAL A 71 3.53 -20.35 3.83
C VAL A 71 2.22 -20.99 3.36
N LEU A 72 1.19 -20.89 4.19
CA LEU A 72 -0.16 -21.29 3.82
C LEU A 72 -0.92 -20.06 3.34
N TRP A 73 -1.61 -20.21 2.22
CA TRP A 73 -2.59 -19.23 1.77
C TRP A 73 -3.89 -19.44 2.53
N ASP A 74 -4.39 -18.38 3.17
CA ASP A 74 -5.72 -18.37 3.78
C ASP A 74 -6.67 -17.57 2.89
N ASP A 75 -7.60 -18.27 2.26
CA ASP A 75 -8.60 -17.72 1.35
C ASP A 75 -9.93 -17.35 2.05
N HIS A 76 -9.97 -17.37 3.38
CA HIS A 76 -11.15 -17.05 4.19
C HIS A 76 -11.53 -15.56 4.23
N THR A 77 -11.36 -14.84 3.14
CA THR A 77 -11.72 -13.42 2.99
C THR A 77 -12.71 -13.16 1.84
N THR A 78 -13.44 -14.20 1.41
CA THR A 78 -14.55 -14.02 0.46
C THR A 78 -15.81 -13.51 1.17
#